data_AF-A0A6G9Z8D8-F1
#
_entry.id   AF-A0A6G9Z8D8-F1
#
_cell.length_a   1.000
_cell.length_b   1.000
_cell.length_c   1.000
_cell.angle_alpha   90.00
_cell.angle_beta   90.00
_cell.angle_gamma   90.00
#
_symmetry.space_group_name_H-M   'P 1'
#
loop_
_entity.id
_entity.type
_entity.pdbx_description
1 polymer ?
#
loop_
_entity_poly.entity_id
_entity_poly.type
_entity_poly.pdbx_seq_one_letter_code
_entity_poly.pdbx_strand_id
1 'polypeptide(L)'
;MSDLDELMELVMDTPDVVYFLRSQMYVNATASAGADWTDTERETADTVTAHRDPRKPPCNLSALDAADLEFATLANWAVTLRVPFTGPVWRSGGRIVGLVGDSTVALWEIVRGVQLLARDGWHGESRMLEDMRRVRNANRKQWGDLDLLLMGDRGKTPESYTEPGLF
;
A
#
# COMPACT_ATOMS: atom_id res chain seq x y z
N MET A 1 -20.03 9.76 -4.32
CA MET A 1 -19.13 9.15 -3.33
C MET A 1 -18.85 10.22 -2.30
N SER A 2 -19.13 9.97 -1.02
CA SER A 2 -18.79 10.92 0.04
C SER A 2 -17.29 10.89 0.33
N ASP A 3 -16.75 11.95 0.95
CA ASP A 3 -15.35 11.99 1.36
C ASP A 3 -14.99 10.82 2.29
N LEU A 4 -15.94 10.39 3.13
CA LEU A 4 -15.77 9.22 3.99
C LEU A 4 -15.71 7.93 3.16
N ASP A 5 -16.59 7.75 2.18
CA ASP A 5 -16.59 6.55 1.32
C ASP A 5 -15.24 6.39 0.62
N GLU A 6 -14.72 7.48 0.06
CA GLU A 6 -13.41 7.47 -0.60
C GLU A 6 -12.28 7.23 0.38
N LEU A 7 -12.30 7.87 1.55
CA LEU A 7 -11.30 7.63 2.58
C LEU A 7 -11.29 6.15 3.01
N MET A 8 -12.47 5.55 3.18
CA MET A 8 -12.59 4.15 3.54
C MET A 8 -12.08 3.24 2.42
N GLU A 9 -12.35 3.57 1.16
CA GLU A 9 -11.78 2.87 0.01
C GLU A 9 -10.25 2.89 0.05
N LEU A 10 -9.64 4.06 0.24
CA LEU A 10 -8.18 4.20 0.32
C LEU A 10 -7.57 3.40 1.48
N VAL A 11 -8.20 3.47 2.66
CA VAL A 11 -7.76 2.71 3.85
C VAL A 11 -7.87 1.22 3.59
N MET A 12 -8.94 0.75 2.95
CA MET A 12 -9.16 -0.66 2.66
C MET A 12 -8.22 -1.22 1.59
N ASP A 13 -7.84 -0.40 0.62
CA ASP A 13 -6.89 -0.78 -0.43
C ASP A 13 -5.43 -0.72 0.07
N THR A 14 -5.15 -0.10 1.22
CA THR A 14 -3.79 0.10 1.73
C THR A 14 -3.01 -1.22 1.94
N PRO A 15 -3.58 -2.30 2.51
CA PRO A 15 -2.93 -3.60 2.58
C PRO A 15 -2.45 -4.10 1.22
N ASP A 16 -3.32 -4.08 0.21
CA ASP A 16 -3.01 -4.59 -1.13
C ASP A 16 -1.92 -3.75 -1.82
N VAL A 17 -1.97 -2.43 -1.66
CA VAL A 17 -0.91 -1.52 -2.15
C VAL A 17 0.43 -1.85 -1.50
N VAL A 18 0.48 -1.97 -0.18
CA VAL A 18 1.71 -2.25 0.56
C VAL A 18 2.26 -3.63 0.19
N TYR A 19 1.39 -4.65 0.08
CA TYR A 19 1.80 -5.99 -0.36
C TYR A 19 2.35 -5.98 -1.78
N PHE A 20 1.66 -5.33 -2.72
CA PHE A 20 2.10 -5.23 -4.11
C PHE A 20 3.47 -4.56 -4.18
N LEU A 21 3.64 -3.40 -3.56
CA LEU A 21 4.91 -2.66 -3.58
C LEU A 21 6.05 -3.45 -2.93
N ARG A 22 5.81 -4.09 -1.78
CA ARG A 22 6.83 -4.93 -1.12
C ARG A 22 7.12 -6.21 -1.90
N SER A 23 6.17 -6.75 -2.65
CA SER A 23 6.42 -7.94 -3.49
C SER A 23 7.44 -7.67 -4.59
N GLN A 24 7.59 -6.41 -5.02
CA GLN A 24 8.63 -5.98 -5.96
C GLN A 24 10.05 -6.12 -5.39
N MET A 25 10.22 -6.44 -4.09
CA MET A 25 11.52 -6.72 -3.47
C MET A 25 12.06 -8.13 -3.76
N TYR A 26 11.21 -9.12 -4.03
CA TYR A 26 11.59 -10.54 -3.90
C TYR A 26 11.67 -11.31 -5.22
N VAL A 27 11.26 -10.73 -6.34
CA VAL A 27 11.12 -11.44 -7.60
C VAL A 27 11.73 -10.60 -8.71
N ASN A 28 12.05 -11.23 -9.83
CA ASN A 28 12.09 -10.63 -11.16
C ASN A 28 10.93 -9.63 -11.39
N ALA A 29 10.96 -8.46 -10.78
CA ALA A 29 10.01 -7.39 -11.01
C ALA A 29 10.40 -6.73 -12.33
N THR A 30 10.07 -7.38 -13.44
CA THR A 30 9.96 -6.68 -14.71
C THR A 30 8.86 -5.64 -14.57
N ALA A 31 9.23 -4.42 -14.24
CA ALA A 31 8.58 -3.24 -14.81
C ALA A 31 9.16 -3.00 -16.20
N SER A 32 9.15 -4.01 -17.07
CA SER A 32 9.21 -3.84 -18.53
C SER A 32 7.78 -4.15 -18.97
N ALA A 33 6.92 -3.15 -19.08
CA ALA A 33 7.17 -1.97 -19.90
C ALA A 33 7.33 -0.62 -19.16
N GLY A 34 8.23 -0.53 -18.20
CA GLY A 34 9.07 0.67 -17.95
C GLY A 34 10.08 0.92 -19.07
N ALA A 35 9.87 0.30 -20.24
CA ALA A 35 10.38 0.80 -21.51
C ALA A 35 9.42 1.92 -21.96
N ASP A 36 9.88 3.14 -21.69
CA ASP A 36 9.59 4.35 -22.44
C ASP A 36 8.18 4.96 -22.32
N TRP A 37 8.02 5.83 -21.32
CA TRP A 37 7.05 6.93 -21.40
C TRP A 37 7.76 8.23 -21.00
N THR A 38 8.68 8.64 -21.88
CA THR A 38 9.26 9.97 -22.03
C THR A 38 10.10 10.48 -20.86
N ASP A 39 11.40 10.19 -20.97
CA ASP A 39 12.50 11.15 -20.98
C ASP A 39 12.33 12.44 -20.15
N THR A 40 12.81 12.42 -18.89
CA THR A 40 13.66 13.47 -18.30
C THR A 40 14.17 13.04 -16.91
N GLU A 41 15.42 12.58 -16.92
CA GLU A 41 16.45 12.69 -15.88
C GLU A 41 16.07 12.55 -14.39
N ARG A 42 16.44 11.41 -13.81
CA ARG A 42 17.01 11.37 -12.46
C ARG A 42 18.13 10.33 -12.40
N GLU A 43 19.38 10.80 -12.32
CA GLU A 43 20.52 9.95 -11.93
C GLU A 43 20.50 9.75 -10.41
N THR A 44 19.73 8.78 -9.94
CA THR A 44 19.94 8.16 -8.63
C THR A 44 19.92 6.65 -8.83
N ALA A 45 20.80 5.93 -8.12
CA ALA A 45 20.87 4.48 -8.23
C ALA A 45 19.61 3.85 -7.62
N ASP A 46 18.56 3.68 -8.43
CA ASP A 46 17.23 3.18 -8.04
C ASP A 46 17.21 1.68 -7.65
N THR A 47 18.35 1.00 -7.75
CA THR A 47 18.48 -0.43 -7.40
C THR A 47 19.78 -0.70 -6.65
N VAL A 48 19.69 -1.44 -5.55
CA VAL A 48 20.87 -1.97 -4.85
C VAL A 48 21.00 -3.44 -5.19
N THR A 49 22.10 -3.79 -5.87
CA THR A 49 22.54 -5.18 -5.99
C THR A 49 23.64 -5.41 -4.96
N ALA A 50 23.43 -6.37 -4.06
CA ALA A 50 24.50 -6.78 -3.15
C ALA A 50 25.63 -7.36 -4.01
N HIS A 51 26.78 -6.70 -4.00
CA HIS A 51 27.95 -6.92 -4.87
C HIS A 51 28.60 -8.32 -4.83
N ARG A 52 27.96 -9.38 -4.30
CA ARG A 52 28.58 -10.69 -4.15
C ARG A 52 27.70 -11.94 -4.32
N ASP A 53 26.41 -11.83 -4.63
CA ASP A 53 25.62 -13.03 -4.93
C ASP A 53 24.54 -12.77 -6.01
N PRO A 54 24.76 -13.18 -7.28
CA PRO A 54 23.82 -12.99 -8.37
C PRO A 54 22.50 -13.78 -8.22
N ARG A 55 22.31 -14.48 -7.09
CA ARG A 55 21.10 -15.26 -6.78
C ARG A 55 20.02 -14.45 -6.07
N LYS A 56 20.32 -13.22 -5.63
CA LYS A 56 19.33 -12.34 -4.98
C LYS A 56 18.85 -11.29 -5.98
N PRO A 57 17.55 -11.22 -6.28
CA PRO A 57 17.03 -10.24 -7.24
C PRO A 57 17.30 -8.80 -6.75
N PRO A 58 17.43 -7.84 -7.68
CA PRO A 58 17.61 -6.43 -7.31
C PRO A 58 16.39 -5.93 -6.53
N CYS A 59 16.64 -5.17 -5.45
CA CYS A 59 15.57 -4.56 -4.66
C CYS A 59 15.20 -3.20 -5.27
N ASN A 60 13.92 -3.01 -5.63
CA ASN A 60 13.39 -1.69 -5.98
C ASN A 60 13.18 -0.88 -4.70
N LEU A 61 14.17 -0.03 -4.37
CA LEU A 61 14.12 0.78 -3.16
C LEU A 61 13.01 1.82 -3.20
N SER A 62 12.71 2.37 -4.38
CA SER A 62 11.63 3.35 -4.57
C SER A 62 10.25 2.75 -4.28
N ALA A 63 10.02 1.48 -4.64
CA ALA A 63 8.78 0.77 -4.29
C ALA A 63 8.70 0.49 -2.79
N LEU A 64 9.81 0.12 -2.15
CA LEU A 64 9.85 -0.08 -0.70
C LEU A 64 9.57 1.22 0.05
N ASP A 65 10.24 2.31 -0.33
CA ASP A 65 10.03 3.64 0.26
C ASP A 65 8.57 4.10 0.06
N ALA A 66 7.98 3.84 -1.10
CA ALA A 66 6.57 4.12 -1.35
C ALA A 66 5.63 3.27 -0.46
N ALA A 67 5.93 1.98 -0.26
CA ALA A 67 5.16 1.11 0.61
C ALA A 67 5.22 1.55 2.07
N ASP A 68 6.42 1.87 2.54
CA ASP A 68 6.66 2.36 3.89
C ASP A 68 6.00 3.73 4.12
N LEU A 69 6.00 4.61 3.11
CA LEU A 69 5.33 5.90 3.18
C LEU A 69 3.79 5.78 3.20
N GLU A 70 3.19 4.89 2.39
CA GLU A 70 1.75 4.61 2.40
C GLU A 70 1.33 4.10 3.78
N PHE A 71 2.03 3.08 4.29
CA PHE A 71 1.80 2.55 5.63
C PHE A 71 2.00 3.60 6.72
N ALA A 72 3.11 4.34 6.68
CA ALA A 72 3.44 5.35 7.68
C ALA A 72 2.38 6.43 7.75
N THR A 73 1.84 6.86 6.61
CA THR A 73 0.79 7.88 6.56
C THR A 73 -0.46 7.39 7.29
N LEU A 74 -0.95 6.20 6.96
CA LEU A 74 -2.08 5.59 7.66
C LEU A 74 -1.80 5.36 9.15
N ALA A 75 -0.61 4.87 9.50
CA ALA A 75 -0.25 4.57 10.88
C ALA A 75 -0.11 5.82 11.76
N ASN A 76 0.42 6.92 11.23
CA ASN A 76 0.47 8.18 11.98
C ASN A 76 -0.95 8.74 12.20
N TRP A 77 -1.86 8.59 11.23
CA TRP A 77 -3.28 8.92 11.43
C TRP A 77 -3.94 8.02 12.47
N ALA A 78 -3.64 6.73 12.47
CA ALA A 78 -4.10 5.78 13.49
C ALA A 78 -3.71 6.22 14.91
N VAL A 79 -2.48 6.72 15.09
CA VAL A 79 -2.01 7.29 16.37
C VAL A 79 -2.84 8.51 16.76
N THR A 80 -3.08 9.45 15.83
CA THR A 80 -3.91 10.64 16.07
C THR A 80 -5.34 10.26 16.48
N LEU A 81 -5.92 9.28 15.78
CA LEU A 81 -7.27 8.75 16.03
C LEU A 81 -7.34 7.81 17.25
N ARG A 82 -6.19 7.54 17.90
CA ARG A 82 -6.07 6.62 19.05
C ARG A 82 -6.54 5.20 18.73
N VAL A 83 -6.36 4.76 17.50
CA VAL A 83 -6.57 3.36 17.09
C VAL A 83 -5.46 2.50 17.70
N PRO A 84 -5.78 1.49 18.52
CA PRO A 84 -4.77 0.61 19.10
C PRO A 84 -4.26 -0.38 18.06
N PHE A 85 -2.95 -0.59 18.04
CA PHE A 85 -2.27 -1.66 17.28
C PHE A 85 -1.01 -2.11 18.02
N THR A 86 -0.61 -3.36 17.81
CA THR A 86 0.47 -4.05 18.55
C THR A 86 1.62 -4.50 17.66
N GLY A 87 1.43 -4.53 16.34
CA GLY A 87 2.49 -4.96 15.41
C GLY A 87 3.74 -4.07 15.44
N PRO A 88 4.92 -4.63 15.10
CA PRO A 88 6.17 -3.89 15.07
C PRO A 88 6.18 -2.86 13.93
N VAL A 89 6.61 -1.63 14.23
CA VAL A 89 6.70 -0.52 13.27
C VAL A 89 8.03 0.20 13.42
N TRP A 90 8.58 0.68 12.31
CA TRP A 90 9.82 1.45 12.32
C TRP A 90 9.52 2.90 12.67
N ARG A 91 10.29 3.47 13.60
CA ARG A 91 10.10 4.85 14.06
C ARG A 91 11.38 5.67 13.92
N SER A 92 11.21 6.94 13.56
CA SER A 92 12.29 7.94 13.55
C SER A 92 11.74 9.26 14.10
N GLY A 93 12.45 9.86 15.06
CA GLY A 93 12.02 11.14 15.68
C GLY A 93 10.62 11.09 16.30
N GLY A 94 10.20 9.93 16.83
CA GLY A 94 8.86 9.74 17.42
C GLY A 94 7.72 9.53 16.41
N ARG A 95 8.00 9.55 15.10
CA ARG A 95 7.03 9.27 14.03
C ARG A 95 7.22 7.88 13.48
N ILE A 96 6.12 7.27 13.02
CA ILE A 96 6.18 6.00 12.28
C ILE A 96 6.62 6.34 10.86
N VAL A 97 7.60 5.61 10.33
CA VAL A 97 8.13 5.85 8.97
C VAL A 97 8.12 4.61 8.09
N GLY A 98 7.66 3.46 8.60
CA GLY A 98 7.56 2.23 7.81
C GLY A 98 7.27 0.99 8.65
N LEU A 99 7.24 -0.16 7.98
CA LEU A 99 7.10 -1.47 8.62
C LEU A 99 8.46 -2.05 9.02
N VAL A 100 8.49 -2.86 10.08
CA VAL A 100 9.69 -3.64 10.44
C VAL A 100 9.64 -4.99 9.74
N GLY A 101 10.59 -5.25 8.85
CA GLY A 101 10.64 -6.49 8.07
C GLY A 101 9.39 -6.67 7.20
N ASP A 102 8.85 -7.88 7.16
CA ASP A 102 7.65 -8.22 6.38
C ASP A 102 6.37 -8.29 7.23
N SER A 103 6.43 -7.87 8.50
CA SER A 103 5.29 -7.97 9.41
C SER A 103 4.20 -6.97 9.05
N THR A 104 3.02 -7.45 8.65
CA THR A 104 1.84 -6.62 8.33
C THR A 104 0.78 -6.59 9.43
N VAL A 105 1.06 -7.16 10.61
CA VAL A 105 0.12 -7.21 11.74
C VAL A 105 -0.41 -5.82 12.08
N ALA A 106 0.49 -4.83 12.22
CA ALA A 106 0.09 -3.45 12.53
C ALA A 106 -0.82 -2.86 11.44
N LEU A 107 -0.52 -3.13 10.18
CA LEU A 107 -1.31 -2.63 9.04
C LEU A 107 -2.76 -3.14 9.10
N TRP A 108 -2.95 -4.44 9.29
CA TRP A 108 -4.30 -5.02 9.40
C TRP A 108 -5.06 -4.56 10.63
N GLU A 109 -4.40 -4.43 11.78
CA GLU A 109 -5.00 -3.89 13.01
C GLU A 109 -5.46 -2.43 12.82
N ILE A 110 -4.62 -1.60 12.18
CA ILE A 110 -4.93 -0.20 11.91
C ILE A 110 -6.13 -0.09 10.97
N VAL A 111 -6.14 -0.81 9.84
CA VAL A 111 -7.25 -0.80 8.88
C VAL A 111 -8.56 -1.18 9.59
N ARG A 112 -8.55 -2.28 10.34
CA ARG A 112 -9.73 -2.72 11.11
C ARG A 112 -10.17 -1.66 12.12
N GLY A 113 -9.23 -1.04 12.83
CA GLY A 113 -9.54 -0.02 13.83
C GLY A 113 -10.18 1.23 13.23
N VAL A 114 -9.68 1.69 12.08
CA VAL A 114 -10.27 2.83 11.34
C VAL A 114 -11.67 2.48 10.82
N GLN A 115 -11.87 1.26 10.31
CA GLN A 115 -13.21 0.80 9.92
C GLN A 115 -14.21 0.78 11.09
N LEU A 116 -13.77 0.34 12.27
CA LEU A 116 -14.61 0.33 13.47
C LEU A 116 -15.00 1.76 13.87
N LEU A 117 -14.06 2.71 13.84
CA LEU A 117 -14.37 4.13 14.09
C LEU A 117 -15.44 4.65 13.12
N ALA A 118 -15.30 4.35 11.82
CA ALA A 118 -16.29 4.76 10.83
C ALA A 118 -17.67 4.16 11.10
N ARG A 119 -17.74 2.88 11.51
CA ARG A 119 -18.99 2.23 11.93
C ARG A 119 -19.59 2.85 13.19
N ASP A 120 -18.77 3.35 14.10
CA ASP A 120 -19.18 4.01 15.34
C ASP A 120 -19.56 5.49 15.14
N GLY A 121 -19.64 5.97 13.90
CA GLY A 121 -20.12 7.30 13.55
C GLY A 121 -19.01 8.36 13.40
N TRP A 122 -17.75 7.95 13.28
CA TRP A 122 -16.70 8.86 12.83
C TRP A 122 -16.87 9.17 11.34
N HIS A 123 -16.86 10.46 10.99
CA HIS A 123 -17.18 10.94 9.63
C HIS A 123 -15.94 11.16 8.75
N GLY A 124 -14.76 10.74 9.21
CA GLY A 124 -13.51 11.00 8.51
C GLY A 124 -12.93 12.39 8.84
N GLU A 125 -11.63 12.55 8.61
CA GLU A 125 -10.98 13.87 8.58
C GLU A 125 -10.56 14.18 7.14
N SER A 126 -10.98 15.33 6.59
CA SER A 126 -10.62 15.72 5.22
C SER A 126 -9.10 15.78 5.01
N ARG A 127 -8.35 16.14 6.05
CA ARG A 127 -6.87 16.12 6.02
C ARG A 127 -6.29 14.72 5.86
N MET A 128 -6.92 13.71 6.47
CA MET A 128 -6.49 12.32 6.31
C MET A 128 -6.69 11.86 4.87
N LEU A 129 -7.84 12.19 4.28
CA LEU A 129 -8.12 11.92 2.87
C LEU A 129 -7.10 12.61 1.96
N GLU A 130 -6.82 13.89 2.17
CA GLU A 130 -5.82 14.65 1.42
C GLU A 130 -4.40 14.06 1.54
N ASP A 131 -3.99 13.69 2.75
CA ASP A 131 -2.69 13.09 2.99
C ASP A 131 -2.53 11.73 2.29
N MET A 132 -3.53 10.86 2.42
CA MET A 132 -3.55 9.56 1.73
C MET A 132 -3.53 9.74 0.22
N ARG A 133 -4.38 10.62 -0.34
CA ARG A 133 -4.39 10.97 -1.76
C ARG A 133 -3.03 11.50 -2.23
N ARG A 134 -2.39 12.35 -1.44
CA ARG A 134 -1.11 12.96 -1.78
C ARG A 134 -0.02 11.89 -1.92
N VAL A 135 0.09 10.97 -0.96
CA VAL A 135 1.09 9.89 -1.00
C VAL A 135 0.82 8.97 -2.20
N ARG A 136 -0.44 8.62 -2.39
CA ARG A 136 -0.94 7.78 -3.46
C ARG A 136 -0.62 8.35 -4.85
N ASN A 137 -0.93 9.63 -5.07
CA ASN A 137 -0.63 10.32 -6.31
C ASN A 137 0.88 10.55 -6.53
N ALA A 138 1.64 10.85 -5.47
CA ALA A 138 3.09 11.07 -5.58
C ALA A 138 3.84 9.80 -6.00
N ASN A 139 3.35 8.63 -5.58
CA ASN A 139 3.99 7.34 -5.84
C ASN A 139 3.34 6.54 -6.97
N ARG A 140 2.39 7.13 -7.70
CA ARG A 140 1.63 6.47 -8.77
C ARG A 140 2.50 5.79 -9.83
N LYS A 141 3.72 6.30 -10.07
CA LYS A 141 4.69 5.68 -11.00
C LYS A 141 5.11 4.26 -10.58
N GLN A 142 5.10 3.96 -9.28
CA GLN A 142 5.44 2.63 -8.75
C GLN A 142 4.26 1.65 -8.84
N TRP A 143 3.09 2.12 -9.30
CA TRP A 143 1.81 1.42 -9.20
C TRP A 143 1.26 0.97 -10.55
N GLY A 144 2.08 0.95 -11.61
CA GLY A 144 1.64 0.74 -12.99
C GLY A 144 0.66 -0.43 -13.19
N ASP A 145 0.94 -1.58 -12.57
CA ASP A 145 0.05 -2.77 -12.64
C ASP A 145 -1.03 -2.80 -11.54
N LEU A 146 -0.86 -2.01 -10.48
CA LEU A 146 -1.78 -1.97 -9.34
C LEU A 146 -3.07 -1.22 -9.68
N ASP A 147 -3.01 -0.16 -10.48
CA ASP A 147 -4.22 0.54 -10.97
C ASP A 147 -5.11 -0.46 -11.76
N LEU A 148 -4.52 -1.41 -12.51
CA LEU A 148 -5.26 -2.46 -13.22
C LEU A 148 -5.84 -3.53 -12.27
N LEU A 149 -5.10 -3.91 -11.22
CA LEU A 149 -5.56 -4.86 -10.20
C LEU A 149 -6.73 -4.29 -9.37
N LEU A 150 -6.60 -3.04 -8.92
CA LEU A 150 -7.63 -2.36 -8.11
C LEU A 150 -8.89 -2.03 -8.92
N MET A 151 -8.76 -1.78 -10.24
CA MET A 151 -9.91 -1.56 -11.13
C MET A 151 -10.56 -2.86 -11.62
N GLY A 152 -9.77 -3.93 -11.80
CA GLY A 152 -10.22 -5.22 -12.34
C GLY A 152 -11.18 -6.00 -11.43
N ASP A 153 -11.10 -5.78 -10.12
CA ASP A 153 -11.90 -6.51 -9.13
C ASP A 153 -13.29 -5.88 -8.88
N ARG A 154 -13.54 -4.67 -9.38
CA ARG A 154 -14.79 -3.92 -9.12
C ARG A 154 -15.93 -4.24 -10.10
N GLY A 155 -15.69 -5.09 -11.09
CA GLY A 155 -16.67 -5.48 -12.12
C GLY A 155 -17.20 -6.91 -12.03
N LYS A 156 -16.70 -7.74 -11.12
CA LYS A 156 -17.16 -9.12 -10.95
C LYS A 156 -17.94 -9.26 -9.65
N THR A 157 -19.27 -9.15 -9.75
CA THR A 157 -20.15 -9.83 -8.80
C THR A 157 -19.62 -11.26 -8.60
N PRO A 158 -19.47 -11.78 -7.38
CA PRO A 158 -19.13 -13.18 -7.21
C PRO A 158 -20.22 -13.98 -7.89
N GLU A 159 -19.87 -14.69 -8.96
CA GLU A 159 -20.74 -15.73 -9.53
C GLU A 159 -21.09 -16.63 -8.36
N SER A 160 -22.40 -16.69 -8.04
CA SER A 160 -22.92 -17.56 -7.02
C SER A 160 -22.37 -18.95 -7.27
N TYR A 161 -21.69 -19.51 -6.28
CA TYR A 161 -21.21 -20.88 -6.31
C TYR A 161 -22.44 -21.80 -6.39
N THR A 162 -22.90 -22.11 -7.59
CA THR A 162 -23.88 -23.18 -7.79
C THR A 162 -23.15 -24.47 -7.50
N GLU A 163 -23.50 -25.12 -6.39
CA GLU A 163 -23.00 -26.46 -6.06
C GLU A 163 -23.12 -27.36 -7.29
N PRO A 164 -22.06 -28.11 -7.68
CA PRO A 164 -22.20 -29.10 -8.71
C PRO A 164 -23.19 -30.16 -8.22
N GLY A 165 -24.35 -30.19 -8.87
CA GLY A 165 -25.42 -31.15 -8.57
C GLY A 165 -24.87 -32.57 -8.62
N LEU A 166 -24.95 -33.26 -7.49
CA LEU A 166 -24.78 -34.70 -7.39
C LEU A 166 -25.96 -35.38 -8.11
N PHE A 167 -25.70 -35.89 -9.31
CA PHE A 167 -26.46 -36.97 -9.94
C PHE A 167 -25.49 -38.02 -10.46
#